data_AF-A0A9P8JKB5-F1
#
_entry.id   AF-A0A9P8JKB5-F1
#
_cell.length_a   1.000
_cell.length_b   1.000
_cell.length_c   1.000
_cell.angle_alpha   90.00
_cell.angle_beta   90.00
_cell.angle_gamma   90.00
#
_symmetry.space_group_name_H-M   'P 1'
#
loop_
_entity.id
_entity.type
_entity.pdbx_description
1 polymer ?
#
loop_
_entity_poly.entity_id
_entity_poly.type
_entity_poly.pdbx_seq_one_letter_code
_entity_poly.pdbx_strand_id
1 'polypeptide(L)'
;LKTQGLTPVTTHQGQAVAKKMGALYMECSSKEMTGVHEIFEAAINTVVAEAEGLNPTPPASRGSLTAGNSSSQQPQQKRPQTSSRPSDNPTPMIAPSKKKKRKACLIL
;
A
#
# COMPACT_ATOMS: atom_id res chain seq x y z
N LEU A 1 5.55 13.88 27.03
CA LEU A 1 6.59 14.13 26.01
C LEU A 1 6.04 15.14 25.03
N LYS A 2 6.76 16.22 24.65
CA LYS A 2 6.29 17.11 23.57
C LYS A 2 6.55 16.41 22.24
N THR A 3 5.49 16.10 21.49
CA THR A 3 5.62 15.56 20.14
C THR A 3 6.33 16.58 19.25
N GLN A 4 7.50 16.22 18.72
CA GLN A 4 8.05 16.95 17.58
C GLN A 4 7.01 16.88 16.45
N GLY A 5 6.82 17.98 15.70
CA GLY A 5 5.66 18.24 14.84
C GLY A 5 5.52 17.38 13.59
N LEU A 6 5.60 16.07 13.76
CA LEU A 6 5.30 15.04 12.76
C LEU A 6 3.80 14.80 12.78
N THR A 7 3.18 14.84 11.59
CA THR A 7 1.79 14.40 11.42
C THR A 7 1.65 12.93 11.80
N PRO A 8 0.53 12.48 12.39
CA PRO A 8 0.28 11.05 12.59
C PRO A 8 0.34 10.31 11.25
N VAL A 9 0.91 9.11 11.26
CA VAL A 9 0.99 8.24 10.08
C VAL A 9 -0.43 7.84 9.68
N THR A 10 -0.78 7.95 8.40
CA THR A 10 -2.09 7.50 7.91
C THR A 10 -2.04 6.04 7.48
N THR A 11 -3.17 5.34 7.59
CA THR A 11 -3.34 3.93 7.17
C THR A 11 -2.77 3.65 5.77
N HIS A 12 -2.95 4.58 4.82
CA HIS A 12 -2.38 4.47 3.48
C HIS A 12 -0.85 4.53 3.47
N GLN A 13 -0.23 5.41 4.27
CA GLN A 13 1.23 5.49 4.40
C GLN A 13 1.80 4.21 5.01
N GLY A 14 1.15 3.68 6.06
CA GLY A 14 1.56 2.43 6.70
C GLY A 14 1.46 1.22 5.76
N GLN A 15 0.33 1.05 5.06
CA GLN A 15 0.19 0.03 4.01
C GLN A 15 1.24 0.16 2.90
N ALA A 16 1.58 1.39 2.50
CA ALA A 16 2.60 1.66 1.49
C ALA A 16 4.04 1.39 1.98
N VAL A 17 4.28 1.31 3.29
CA VAL A 17 5.55 0.85 3.88
C VAL A 17 5.57 -0.68 3.99
N ALA A 18 4.50 -1.30 4.50
CA ALA A 18 4.39 -2.75 4.64
C ALA A 18 4.60 -3.48 3.28
N LYS A 19 3.95 -2.99 2.22
CA LYS A 19 4.13 -3.49 0.84
C LYS A 19 5.59 -3.38 0.33
N LYS A 20 6.37 -2.40 0.78
CA LYS A 20 7.79 -2.25 0.42
C LYS A 20 8.72 -3.15 1.23
N MET A 21 8.26 -3.64 2.39
CA MET A 21 8.99 -4.57 3.25
C MET A 21 8.58 -6.04 3.02
N GLY A 22 7.60 -6.31 2.17
CA GLY A 22 7.02 -7.66 2.01
C GLY A 22 6.20 -8.13 3.21
N ALA A 23 5.81 -7.20 4.10
CA ALA A 23 5.12 -7.48 5.36
C ALA A 23 3.61 -7.26 5.25
N LEU A 24 2.86 -7.91 6.14
CA LEU A 24 1.42 -7.68 6.33
C LEU A 24 1.18 -6.40 7.16
N TYR A 25 0.00 -5.77 7.01
CA TYR A 25 -0.35 -4.51 7.68
C TYR A 25 -1.65 -4.64 8.48
N MET A 26 -1.61 -4.25 9.75
CA MET A 26 -2.74 -4.15 10.67
C MET A 26 -2.51 -2.95 11.61
N GLU A 27 -3.59 -2.37 12.13
CA GLU A 27 -3.55 -1.23 13.04
C GLU A 27 -4.25 -1.60 14.35
N CYS A 28 -3.70 -1.19 15.49
CA CYS A 28 -4.29 -1.43 16.80
C CYS A 28 -4.11 -0.23 17.73
N SER A 29 -5.02 -0.05 18.69
CA SER A 29 -4.86 0.86 19.82
C SER A 29 -4.63 0.05 21.09
N SER A 30 -3.37 -0.11 21.49
CA SER A 30 -3.00 -0.76 22.76
C SER A 30 -3.51 0.00 24.00
N LYS A 31 -3.94 1.26 23.84
CA LYS A 31 -4.57 2.07 24.88
C LYS A 31 -6.06 1.74 25.05
N GLU A 32 -6.75 1.45 23.95
CA GLU A 32 -8.20 1.17 23.91
C GLU A 32 -8.50 -0.33 23.71
N MET A 33 -7.47 -1.17 23.74
CA MET A 33 -7.48 -2.62 23.48
C MET A 33 -8.16 -3.04 22.16
N THR A 34 -8.22 -2.14 21.18
CA THR A 34 -8.83 -2.38 19.87
C THR A 34 -7.80 -2.93 18.88
N GLY A 35 -8.11 -4.02 18.16
CA GLY A 35 -7.23 -4.59 17.12
C GLY A 35 -6.02 -5.38 17.64
N VAL A 36 -5.88 -5.56 18.96
CA VAL A 36 -4.68 -6.16 19.57
C VAL A 36 -4.71 -7.69 19.50
N HIS A 37 -5.86 -8.32 19.75
CA HIS A 37 -5.97 -9.79 19.74
C HIS A 37 -5.84 -10.33 18.31
N GLU A 38 -6.47 -9.64 17.38
CA GLU A 38 -6.51 -9.92 15.95
C GLU A 38 -5.11 -9.92 15.33
N ILE A 39 -4.22 -9.02 15.80
CA ILE A 39 -2.81 -8.98 15.40
C ILE A 39 -2.04 -10.22 15.87
N PHE A 40 -2.24 -10.64 17.13
CA PHE A 40 -1.55 -11.83 17.66
C PHE A 40 -2.10 -13.12 17.04
N GLU A 41 -3.41 -13.24 16.84
CA GLU A 41 -4.04 -14.38 16.17
C GLU A 41 -3.55 -14.51 14.73
N ALA A 42 -3.54 -13.42 13.95
CA ALA A 42 -3.02 -13.43 12.58
C ALA A 42 -1.52 -13.77 12.54
N ALA A 43 -0.72 -13.33 13.51
CA ALA A 43 0.69 -13.70 13.61
C ALA A 43 0.89 -15.19 13.90
N ILE A 44 0.14 -15.76 14.85
CA ILE A 44 0.15 -17.20 15.17
C ILE A 44 -0.24 -18.01 13.92
N ASN A 45 -1.38 -17.66 13.29
CA ASN A 45 -1.90 -18.37 12.13
C ASN A 45 -0.93 -18.30 10.93
N THR A 46 -0.21 -17.19 10.74
CA THR A 46 0.81 -17.07 9.69
C THR A 46 1.97 -18.02 9.93
N VAL A 47 2.53 -18.05 11.15
CA VAL A 47 3.69 -18.89 11.50
C VAL A 47 3.34 -20.39 11.45
N VAL A 48 2.14 -20.76 11.93
CA VAL A 48 1.68 -22.17 11.89
C VAL A 48 1.43 -22.62 10.45
N ALA A 49 0.79 -21.80 9.61
CA ALA A 49 0.54 -22.16 8.21
C ALA A 49 1.83 -22.22 7.35
N GLU A 50 2.87 -21.45 7.71
CA GLU A 50 4.20 -21.59 7.12
C GLU A 50 4.90 -22.89 7.54
N ALA A 51 4.81 -23.26 8.83
CA ALA A 51 5.40 -24.50 9.37
C ALA A 51 4.77 -25.77 8.77
N GLU A 52 3.45 -25.81 8.61
CA GLU A 52 2.72 -26.94 8.00
C GLU A 52 2.85 -27.00 6.46
N GLY A 53 3.63 -26.11 5.84
CA GLY A 53 3.83 -26.07 4.39
C GLY A 53 2.62 -25.63 3.57
N LEU A 54 1.53 -25.20 4.21
CA LEU A 54 0.27 -24.73 3.62
C LEU A 54 0.41 -23.28 3.09
N ASN A 55 1.42 -23.08 2.26
CA ASN A 55 2.02 -21.82 1.82
C ASN A 55 1.04 -20.63 1.67
N PRO A 56 0.93 -19.75 2.67
CA PRO A 56 0.12 -18.55 2.59
C PRO A 56 0.97 -17.38 2.07
N THR A 57 1.54 -17.48 0.85
CA THR A 57 2.19 -16.29 0.27
C THR A 57 1.17 -15.15 0.22
N PRO A 58 1.44 -13.99 0.84
CA PRO A 58 0.57 -12.84 0.69
C PRO A 58 0.48 -12.51 -0.81
N PRO A 59 -0.69 -12.06 -1.32
CA PRO A 59 -0.96 -11.96 -2.76
C PRO A 59 -0.22 -10.79 -3.44
N ALA A 60 1.11 -10.86 -3.46
CA ALA A 60 1.96 -10.18 -4.44
C ALA A 60 1.54 -10.70 -5.82
N SER A 61 0.73 -9.90 -6.52
CA SER A 61 -0.01 -10.34 -7.70
C SER A 61 0.93 -10.81 -8.81
N ARG A 62 1.00 -12.13 -9.02
CA ARG A 62 1.71 -12.72 -10.16
C ARG A 62 0.99 -12.29 -11.43
N GLY A 63 1.52 -11.28 -12.13
CA GLY A 63 0.97 -10.77 -13.38
C GLY A 63 1.06 -11.81 -14.48
N SER A 64 0.06 -12.70 -14.58
CA SER A 64 -0.01 -13.73 -15.60
C SER A 64 -0.41 -13.12 -16.95
N LEU A 65 0.57 -12.98 -17.84
CA LEU A 65 0.36 -12.52 -19.21
C LEU A 65 -0.03 -13.71 -20.09
N THR A 66 -1.32 -13.88 -20.44
CA THR A 66 -1.72 -14.71 -21.60
C THR A 66 -3.11 -14.37 -22.13
N ALA A 67 -3.28 -14.57 -23.43
CA ALA A 67 -4.37 -14.16 -24.30
C ALA A 67 -5.80 -14.63 -23.93
N GLY A 68 -6.81 -13.86 -24.39
CA GLY A 68 -8.23 -14.21 -24.28
C GLY A 68 -9.14 -13.28 -25.10
N ASN A 69 -9.09 -13.39 -26.44
CA ASN A 69 -9.90 -12.57 -27.36
C ASN A 69 -11.32 -13.13 -27.55
N SER A 70 -12.36 -12.31 -27.35
CA SER A 70 -13.74 -12.59 -27.79
C SER A 70 -14.53 -11.29 -27.97
N SER A 71 -15.41 -11.25 -28.98
CA SER A 71 -15.99 -10.01 -29.52
C SER A 71 -17.51 -10.11 -29.73
N SER A 72 -18.29 -9.13 -29.21
CA SER A 72 -19.74 -9.07 -29.48
C SER A 72 -20.39 -7.67 -29.36
N GLN A 73 -20.26 -6.88 -30.44
CA GLN A 73 -21.31 -6.02 -31.04
C GLN A 73 -21.90 -4.80 -30.25
N GLN A 74 -22.75 -4.02 -30.95
CA GLN A 74 -23.09 -2.58 -30.74
C GLN A 74 -24.65 -2.36 -30.69
N PRO A 75 -25.24 -1.15 -30.95
CA PRO A 75 -25.17 0.16 -30.25
C PRO A 75 -26.56 0.81 -29.95
N GLN A 76 -26.63 1.91 -29.16
CA GLN A 76 -27.63 3.01 -29.29
C GLN A 76 -27.37 4.23 -28.34
N GLN A 77 -28.11 5.35 -28.42
CA GLN A 77 -27.76 6.54 -29.23
C GLN A 77 -28.36 7.90 -28.69
N LYS A 78 -27.54 8.99 -28.53
CA LYS A 78 -27.91 10.45 -28.35
C LYS A 78 -28.71 10.83 -27.07
N ARG A 79 -28.83 12.09 -26.55
CA ARG A 79 -28.32 13.49 -26.78
C ARG A 79 -28.51 14.33 -25.44
N PRO A 80 -28.37 15.68 -25.33
CA PRO A 80 -27.15 16.52 -25.32
C PRO A 80 -26.98 17.53 -24.12
N GLN A 81 -25.72 17.96 -23.86
CA GLN A 81 -25.29 19.30 -23.37
C GLN A 81 -25.69 19.79 -21.94
N THR A 82 -24.92 20.66 -21.27
CA THR A 82 -23.78 21.53 -21.72
C THR A 82 -22.35 20.95 -21.51
N SER A 83 -21.32 21.48 -20.84
CA SER A 83 -21.10 22.62 -19.90
C SER A 83 -19.67 23.23 -20.00
N SER A 84 -19.36 24.22 -19.16
CA SER A 84 -18.16 25.08 -19.11
C SER A 84 -16.85 24.47 -18.55
N ARG A 85 -15.72 24.90 -19.15
CA ARG A 85 -14.28 24.78 -18.77
C ARG A 85 -13.93 25.59 -17.48
N PRO A 86 -12.68 25.62 -16.92
CA PRO A 86 -11.32 25.18 -17.36
C PRO A 86 -10.71 24.03 -16.52
N SER A 87 -9.66 23.28 -16.89
CA SER A 87 -8.34 23.56 -17.53
C SER A 87 -7.25 24.11 -16.60
N ASP A 88 -6.49 23.20 -15.97
CA ASP A 88 -5.07 23.38 -15.64
C ASP A 88 -4.39 22.00 -15.48
N ASN A 89 -3.17 21.82 -16.02
CA ASN A 89 -2.45 20.54 -15.98
C ASN A 89 -0.92 20.73 -16.06
N PRO A 90 -0.19 20.80 -14.93
CA PRO A 90 1.24 21.10 -14.90
C PRO A 90 2.13 19.89 -15.24
N THR A 91 3.21 20.16 -15.99
CA THR A 91 4.24 19.21 -16.45
C THR A 91 4.98 18.52 -15.29
N PRO A 92 5.38 17.23 -15.40
CA PRO A 92 6.18 16.56 -14.38
C PRO A 92 7.60 17.14 -14.26
N MET A 93 7.95 17.61 -13.07
CA MET A 93 9.30 18.06 -12.72
C MET A 93 10.21 16.90 -12.31
N ILE A 94 11.38 16.79 -12.93
CA ILE A 94 12.41 15.78 -12.61
C ILE A 94 13.24 16.26 -11.41
N ALA A 95 13.39 15.40 -10.38
CA ALA A 95 14.11 15.72 -9.15
C ALA A 95 15.53 15.09 -9.10
N PRO A 96 16.61 15.89 -8.93
CA PRO A 96 17.96 15.36 -8.76
C PRO A 96 18.24 14.84 -7.33
N SER A 97 19.01 13.76 -7.24
CA SER A 97 19.18 12.95 -6.04
C SER A 97 20.11 13.57 -4.97
N LYS A 98 19.69 13.54 -3.69
CA LYS A 98 20.54 13.97 -2.56
C LYS A 98 21.46 12.84 -2.07
N LYS A 99 22.76 13.11 -1.97
CA LYS A 99 23.82 12.11 -1.73
C LYS A 99 23.82 11.58 -0.28
N LYS A 100 23.88 10.25 -0.13
CA LYS A 100 23.81 9.53 1.16
C LYS A 100 25.14 9.58 1.94
N LYS A 101 25.33 10.57 2.82
CA LYS A 101 26.41 10.51 3.83
C LYS A 101 26.09 9.44 4.88
N ARG A 102 26.91 8.39 4.94
CA ARG A 102 26.93 7.45 6.08
C ARG A 102 27.73 8.12 7.21
N LYS A 103 27.19 8.16 8.43
CA LYS A 103 27.97 8.41 9.66
C LYS A 103 28.18 7.06 10.34
N ALA A 104 29.38 6.79 10.84
CA ALA A 104 29.65 5.59 11.62
C ALA A 104 28.90 5.65 12.96
N CYS A 105 28.46 4.49 13.45
CA CYS A 105 28.03 4.35 14.83
C CYS A 105 29.28 4.19 15.70
N LEU A 106 29.39 4.99 16.76
CA LEU A 106 30.37 4.75 17.82
C LEU A 106 29.63 3.94 18.91
N ILE A 107 30.09 2.72 19.15
CA ILE A 107 29.59 1.89 20.25
C ILE A 107 30.36 2.26 21.52
N LEU A 108 29.62 2.59 22.58
CA LEU A 108 30.01 2.47 23.99
C LEU A 108 28.83 1.82 24.73
#